data_AF-A0A1Q8E5B6-F1
#
_entry.id   AF-A0A1Q8E5B6-F1
#
_cell.length_a   1.000
_cell.length_b   1.000
_cell.length_c   1.000
_cell.angle_alpha   90.00
_cell.angle_beta   90.00
_cell.angle_gamma   90.00
#
_symmetry.space_group_name_H-M   'P 1'
#
loop_
_entity.id
_entity.type
_entity.pdbx_description
1 polymer ?
#
loop_
_entity_poly.entity_id
_entity_poly.type
_entity_poly.pdbx_seq_one_letter_code
_entity_poly.pdbx_strand_id
1 'polypeptide(L)'
;MDANYTDYQNKQIAQKEYEKNIRIGQELTIDRGKTTIGYVSEIEDTASGFQAYIVTDVKLPENPSQADYDKVKHVTMLYRGSSGFNEFLEKPWDVT
;
A
#
# COMPACT_ATOMS: atom_id res chain seq x y z
N MET A 1 5.10 15.58 6.61
CA MET A 1 5.64 14.93 7.80
C MET A 1 6.75 14.05 7.31
N ASP A 2 8.01 14.47 7.46
CA ASP A 2 9.11 13.51 7.50
C ASP A 2 8.99 12.80 8.84
N ALA A 3 8.08 11.84 8.93
CA ALA A 3 7.90 11.06 10.14
C ALA A 3 9.18 10.23 10.31
N ASN A 4 10.07 10.67 11.20
CA ASN A 4 11.13 9.83 11.72
C ASN A 4 10.48 8.72 12.54
N TYR A 5 10.04 7.68 11.85
CA TYR A 5 9.54 6.47 12.46
C TYR A 5 10.66 5.83 13.27
N THR A 6 10.32 5.39 14.48
CA THR A 6 11.22 4.56 15.28
C THR A 6 11.48 3.23 14.56
N ASP A 7 12.56 2.53 14.89
CA ASP A 7 12.84 1.19 14.36
C ASP A 7 11.67 0.22 14.54
N TYR A 8 10.96 0.32 15.66
CA TYR A 8 9.78 -0.50 15.94
C TYR A 8 8.59 -0.12 15.05
N GLN A 9 8.40 1.16 14.75
CA GLN A 9 7.39 1.60 13.79
C GLN A 9 7.76 1.19 12.37
N ASN A 10 9.02 1.32 11.97
CA ASN A 10 9.52 0.82 10.67
C ASN A 10 9.29 -0.68 10.51
N LYS A 11 9.54 -1.47 11.57
CA LYS A 11 9.19 -2.90 11.60
C LYS A 11 7.70 -3.13 11.38
N GLN A 12 6.83 -2.37 12.05
CA GLN A 12 5.38 -2.51 11.87
C GLN A 12 4.94 -2.14 10.47
N ILE A 13 5.51 -1.09 9.87
CA ILE A 13 5.27 -0.71 8.48
C ILE A 13 5.66 -1.84 7.53
N ALA A 14 6.85 -2.43 7.70
CA ALA A 14 7.25 -3.60 6.90
C ALA A 14 6.30 -4.81 7.10
N GLN A 15 5.78 -5.02 8.30
CA GLN A 15 4.77 -6.06 8.53
C GLN A 15 3.45 -5.80 7.78
N LYS A 16 3.11 -4.53 7.49
CA LYS A 16 1.92 -4.16 6.71
C LYS A 16 2.01 -4.60 5.25
N GLU A 17 3.21 -4.78 4.71
CA GLU A 17 3.41 -5.27 3.34
C GLU A 17 2.78 -6.66 3.12
N TYR A 18 2.57 -7.43 4.18
CA TYR A 18 1.98 -8.78 4.13
C TYR A 18 0.55 -8.83 4.67
N GLU A 19 -0.07 -7.69 4.98
CA GLU A 19 -1.45 -7.64 5.46
C GLU A 19 -2.43 -8.05 4.34
N LYS A 20 -3.35 -8.95 4.66
CA LYS A 20 -4.33 -9.45 3.69
C LYS A 20 -5.51 -8.49 3.60
N ASN A 21 -6.12 -8.43 2.42
CA ASN A 21 -7.34 -7.66 2.14
C ASN A 21 -7.18 -6.13 2.23
N ILE A 22 -5.99 -5.60 1.93
CA ILE A 22 -5.81 -4.16 1.72
C ILE A 22 -6.68 -3.70 0.55
N ARG A 23 -7.40 -2.59 0.70
CA ARG A 23 -8.29 -2.02 -0.31
C ARG A 23 -7.94 -0.56 -0.61
N ILE A 24 -8.25 -0.12 -1.83
CA ILE A 24 -8.17 1.29 -2.21
C ILE A 24 -9.04 2.13 -1.26
N GLY A 25 -8.51 3.27 -0.82
CA GLY A 25 -9.12 4.19 0.14
C GLY A 25 -9.06 3.76 1.60
N GLN A 26 -8.48 2.59 1.90
CA GLN A 26 -8.28 2.11 3.27
C GLN A 26 -7.22 2.93 3.99
N GLU A 27 -7.47 3.28 5.25
CA GLU A 27 -6.47 3.87 6.13
C GLU A 27 -5.54 2.77 6.68
N LEU A 28 -4.23 2.96 6.52
CA LEU A 28 -3.21 2.09 7.11
C LEU A 28 -2.64 2.73 8.37
N THR A 29 -2.69 1.98 9.47
CA THR A 29 -2.25 2.46 10.79
C THR A 29 -1.32 1.46 11.48
N ILE A 30 -0.41 1.98 12.28
CA ILE A 30 0.51 1.24 13.17
C ILE A 30 0.27 1.65 14.62
N ASP A 31 1.06 1.09 15.53
CA ASP A 31 0.99 1.33 16.98
C ASP A 31 -0.40 1.07 17.55
N ARG A 32 -1.03 -0.01 17.06
CA ARG A 32 -2.40 -0.40 17.41
C ARG A 32 -3.43 0.68 17.04
N GLY A 33 -3.27 1.28 15.86
CA GLY A 33 -4.21 2.27 15.34
C GLY A 33 -3.92 3.72 15.75
N LYS A 34 -2.80 3.99 16.42
CA LYS A 34 -2.48 5.32 16.94
C LYS A 34 -1.76 6.21 15.95
N THR A 35 -1.07 5.61 14.99
CA THR A 35 -0.25 6.33 14.02
C THR A 35 -0.70 5.93 12.62
N THR A 36 -1.24 6.89 11.88
CA THR A 36 -1.63 6.71 10.48
C THR A 36 -0.40 6.84 9.60
N ILE A 37 -0.16 5.82 8.77
CA ILE A 37 0.83 5.86 7.68
C ILE A 37 0.26 6.69 6.53
N GLY A 38 -1.01 6.45 6.18
CA GLY A 38 -1.74 7.14 5.13
C GLY A 38 -2.92 6.31 4.62
N TYR A 39 -3.37 6.63 3.41
CA TYR A 39 -4.50 5.99 2.74
C TYR A 39 -4.04 5.33 1.45
N VAL A 40 -4.48 4.10 1.20
CA VAL A 40 -4.14 3.37 -0.02
C VAL A 40 -4.75 4.08 -1.22
N SER A 41 -3.94 4.56 -2.15
CA SER A 41 -4.42 5.14 -3.41
C SER A 41 -4.50 4.09 -4.51
N GLU A 42 -3.50 3.21 -4.58
CA GLU A 42 -3.36 2.24 -5.67
C GLU A 42 -2.84 0.91 -5.14
N ILE A 43 -3.21 -0.17 -5.83
CA ILE A 43 -2.76 -1.52 -5.56
C ILE A 43 -2.28 -2.10 -6.88
N GLU A 44 -0.99 -2.42 -6.94
CA GLU A 44 -0.39 -3.13 -8.06
C GLU A 44 -0.25 -4.59 -7.63
N ASP A 45 -0.96 -5.49 -8.32
CA ASP A 45 -0.90 -6.94 -8.12
C ASP A 45 -0.91 -7.58 -9.49
N THR A 46 0.27 -7.94 -9.98
CA THR A 46 0.45 -8.46 -11.34
C THR A 46 0.62 -9.96 -11.34
N ALA A 47 0.33 -10.59 -12.48
CA ALA A 47 0.54 -12.03 -12.67
C ALA A 47 2.02 -12.46 -12.59
N SER A 48 2.98 -11.53 -12.70
CA SER A 48 4.40 -11.82 -12.45
C SER A 48 4.73 -11.96 -10.96
N GLY A 49 3.73 -11.82 -10.09
CA GLY A 49 3.84 -11.88 -8.65
C GLY A 49 4.23 -10.55 -8.00
N PHE A 50 4.41 -9.46 -8.78
CA PHE A 50 4.73 -8.15 -8.22
C PHE A 50 3.52 -7.61 -7.44
N GLN A 51 3.73 -7.32 -6.16
CA GLN A 51 2.70 -6.80 -5.28
C GLN A 51 3.20 -5.57 -4.52
N ALA A 52 2.56 -4.43 -4.77
CA ALA A 52 2.87 -3.15 -4.14
C ALA A 52 1.61 -2.35 -3.82
N TYR A 53 1.69 -1.54 -2.77
CA TYR A 53 0.62 -0.63 -2.37
C TYR A 53 1.16 0.80 -2.35
N ILE A 54 0.50 1.71 -3.05
CA ILE A 54 0.79 3.14 -3.00
C ILE A 54 -0.10 3.75 -1.92
N VAL A 55 0.51 4.48 -0.99
CA VAL A 55 -0.14 5.06 0.18
C VAL A 55 0.14 6.56 0.21
N THR A 56 -0.92 7.37 0.22
CA THR A 56 -0.85 8.84 0.23
C THR A 56 -1.21 9.41 1.60
N ASP A 57 -0.64 10.55 1.96
CA ASP A 57 -0.92 11.23 3.23
C ASP A 57 -2.34 11.84 3.33
N VAL A 58 -3.04 11.92 2.20
CA VAL A 58 -4.45 12.32 2.10
C VAL A 58 -5.27 11.23 1.42
N LYS A 59 -6.54 11.09 1.80
CA LYS A 59 -7.46 10.17 1.13
C LYS A 59 -7.90 10.76 -0.21
N LEU A 60 -7.57 10.07 -1.28
CA LEU A 60 -8.03 10.43 -2.63
C LEU A 60 -9.47 9.93 -2.87
N PRO A 61 -10.27 10.67 -3.67
CA PRO A 61 -11.56 10.18 -4.15
C PRO A 61 -11.36 9.03 -5.17
N GLU A 62 -12.43 8.31 -5.52
CA GLU A 62 -12.38 7.16 -6.45
C GLU A 62 -11.87 7.52 -7.86
N ASN A 63 -12.14 8.75 -8.33
CA ASN A 63 -11.63 9.28 -9.58
C ASN A 63 -10.91 10.62 -9.32
N PRO A 64 -9.64 10.56 -8.87
CA PRO A 64 -8.90 11.75 -8.46
C PRO A 64 -8.53 12.64 -9.65
N SER A 65 -8.71 13.95 -9.46
CA SER A 65 -8.25 14.97 -10.41
C SER A 65 -6.79 15.34 -10.14
N GLN A 66 -6.15 16.05 -11.09
CA GLN A 66 -4.81 16.59 -10.86
C GLN A 66 -4.74 17.45 -9.58
N ALA A 67 -5.77 18.26 -9.32
CA ALA A 67 -5.84 19.08 -8.12
C ALA A 67 -5.96 18.26 -6.82
N ASP A 68 -6.40 17.00 -6.90
CA ASP A 68 -6.40 16.09 -5.74
C ASP A 68 -5.02 15.52 -5.49
N TYR A 69 -4.28 15.16 -6.55
CA TYR A 69 -2.88 14.76 -6.45
C TYR A 69 -1.98 15.89 -5.94
N ASP A 70 -2.25 17.13 -6.33
CA ASP A 70 -1.48 18.30 -5.87
C ASP A 70 -1.61 18.53 -4.35
N LYS A 71 -2.62 17.95 -3.68
CA LYS A 71 -2.79 18.00 -2.22
C LYS A 71 -1.91 16.98 -1.50
N VAL A 72 -1.46 15.93 -2.20
CA VAL A 72 -0.59 14.88 -1.65
C VAL A 72 0.79 15.48 -1.43
N LYS A 73 1.33 15.34 -0.22
CA LYS A 73 2.69 15.83 0.09
C LYS A 73 3.68 14.69 0.30
N HIS A 74 3.20 13.51 0.68
CA HIS A 74 4.02 12.35 0.95
C HIS A 74 3.38 11.12 0.34
N VAL A 75 4.20 10.32 -0.32
CA VAL A 75 3.82 9.02 -0.88
C VAL A 75 4.71 7.97 -0.24
N THR A 76 4.08 6.91 0.26
CA THR A 76 4.76 5.73 0.79
C THR A 76 4.42 4.55 -0.11
N MET A 77 5.44 3.83 -0.59
CA MET A 77 5.26 2.59 -1.32
C MET A 77 5.58 1.41 -0.39
N LEU A 78 4.61 0.52 -0.21
CA LEU A 78 4.78 -0.73 0.53
C LEU A 78 4.99 -1.85 -0.48
N TYR A 79 6.13 -2.55 -0.40
CA TYR A 79 6.51 -3.56 -1.39
C TYR A 79 6.54 -4.95 -0.76
N ARG A 80 5.59 -5.82 -1.13
CA ARG A 80 5.49 -7.20 -0.60
C ARG A 80 6.53 -8.14 -1.21
N GLY A 81 7.14 -7.77 -2.33
CA GLY A 81 8.01 -8.65 -3.11
C GLY A 81 7.25 -9.40 -4.21
N SER A 82 7.93 -10.38 -4.82
CA SER A 82 7.31 -11.29 -5.78
C SER A 82 6.67 -12.47 -5.05
N SER A 83 5.40 -12.77 -5.33
CA SER A 83 4.81 -14.04 -4.90
C SER A 83 5.31 -15.21 -5.75
N GLY A 84 5.62 -16.34 -5.11
CA GLY A 84 6.16 -17.52 -5.78
C GLY A 84 5.12 -18.25 -6.63
N PHE A 85 5.56 -19.21 -7.45
CA PHE A 85 4.75 -20.02 -8.39
C PHE A 85 3.43 -20.59 -7.82
N ASN A 86 3.32 -20.78 -6.50
CA ASN A 86 2.07 -21.24 -5.88
C ASN A 86 0.93 -20.20 -5.90
N GLU A 87 1.20 -18.90 -5.81
CA GLU A 87 0.13 -17.87 -5.91
C GLU A 87 -0.31 -17.67 -7.38
N PHE A 88 0.57 -17.90 -8.35
CA PHE A 88 0.25 -17.88 -9.79
C PHE A 88 -0.82 -18.92 -10.17
N LEU A 89 -0.80 -20.10 -9.54
CA LEU A 89 -1.79 -21.15 -9.77
C LEU A 89 -3.21 -20.77 -9.28
N GLU A 90 -3.34 -19.81 -8.36
CA GLU A 90 -4.64 -19.31 -7.89
C GLU A 90 -5.24 -18.23 -8.81
N LYS A 91 -4.42 -17.59 -9.67
CA LYS A 91 -4.85 -16.57 -10.64
C LYS A 91 -4.35 -16.86 -12.07
N PRO A 92 -4.68 -18.01 -12.67
CA PRO A 92 -4.16 -18.39 -14.00
C PRO A 92 -4.72 -17.55 -15.16
N TRP A 93 -5.74 -16.73 -14.91
CA TRP A 93 -6.44 -15.92 -15.92
C TRP A 93 -5.80 -14.55 -16.18
N ASP A 94 -4.82 -14.16 -15.37
CA ASP A 94 -4.24 -12.81 -15.33
C ASP A 94 -2.97 -12.68 -16.21
N VAL A 95 -2.66 -13.72 -16.97
CA VAL A 95 -1.57 -13.75 -17.96
C VAL A 95 -2.18 -13.79 -19.37
N THR A 96 -2.22 -12.63 -20.03
CA THR A 96 -2.40 -12.48 -21.49
C THR A 96 -1.33 -11.56 -22.05
#